data_AF-A0A1I6PBL1-F1
#
_entry.id   AF-A0A1I6PBL1-F1
#
_cell.length_a   1.000
_cell.length_b   1.000
_cell.length_c   1.000
_cell.angle_alpha   90.00
_cell.angle_beta   90.00
_cell.angle_gamma   90.00
#
_symmetry.space_group_name_H-M   'P 1'
#
loop_
_entity.id
_entity.type
_entity.pdbx_description
1 polymer ?
#
loop_
_entity_poly.entity_id
_entity_poly.type
_entity_poly.pdbx_seq_one_letter_code
_entity_poly.pdbx_strand_id
1 'polypeptide(L)'
;MGIHTKKFINNLEQKITFCLGKVLRSLQYDEKHTSNQVIQNIINDINIMMSLIEVYMVIEEESIKELKHLHTQLIETRSYIETEYERLQVSS
;
A
#
# COMPACT_ATOMS: atom_id res chain seq x y z
N MET A 1 15.87 17.85 -3.08
CA MET A 1 14.54 17.24 -3.14
C MET A 1 13.50 18.29 -3.49
N GLY A 2 12.90 18.21 -4.68
CA GLY A 2 11.87 19.14 -5.12
C GLY A 2 10.67 19.16 -4.17
N ILE A 3 10.04 20.34 -4.00
CA ILE A 3 8.85 20.51 -3.14
C ILE A 3 7.72 19.55 -3.57
N HIS A 4 7.62 19.25 -4.86
CA HIS A 4 6.64 18.33 -5.43
C HIS A 4 6.91 16.88 -5.00
N THR A 5 8.15 16.41 -5.13
CA THR A 5 8.60 15.07 -4.70
C THR A 5 8.40 14.89 -3.19
N LYS A 6 8.67 15.92 -2.38
CA LYS A 6 8.39 15.88 -0.93
C LYS A 6 6.92 15.77 -0.58
N LYS A 7 6.07 16.56 -1.25
CA LYS A 7 4.61 16.45 -1.06
C LYS A 7 4.10 15.08 -1.51
N PHE A 8 4.63 14.55 -2.61
CA PHE A 8 4.28 13.23 -3.11
C PHE A 8 4.61 12.13 -2.10
N ILE A 9 5.84 12.10 -1.57
CA ILE A 9 6.25 11.11 -0.56
C ILE A 9 5.37 11.20 0.69
N ASN A 10 5.15 12.39 1.23
CA ASN A 10 4.28 12.57 2.40
C ASN A 10 2.83 12.08 2.13
N ASN A 11 2.29 12.34 0.95
CA ASN A 11 0.94 11.88 0.59
C ASN A 11 0.86 10.35 0.51
N LEU A 12 1.90 9.70 -0.03
CA LEU A 12 1.98 8.25 -0.10
C LEU A 12 2.07 7.62 1.28
N GLU A 13 2.93 8.15 2.17
CA GLU A 13 3.04 7.67 3.55
C GLU A 13 1.68 7.74 4.27
N GLN A 14 0.97 8.86 4.15
CA GLN A 14 -0.37 9.00 4.71
C GLN A 14 -1.37 7.98 4.14
N LYS A 15 -1.32 7.74 2.82
CA LYS A 15 -2.21 6.79 2.16
C LYS A 15 -1.89 5.35 2.59
N ILE A 16 -0.63 5.00 2.78
CA ILE A 16 -0.20 3.69 3.32
C ILE A 16 -0.79 3.47 4.71
N THR A 17 -0.61 4.43 5.62
CA THR A 17 -1.18 4.34 6.98
C THR A 17 -2.69 4.17 6.95
N PHE A 18 -3.38 4.91 6.08
CA PHE A 18 -4.82 4.79 5.91
C PHE A 18 -5.26 3.42 5.37
N CYS A 19 -4.57 2.91 4.35
CA CYS A 19 -4.81 1.59 3.77
C CYS A 19 -4.63 0.47 4.81
N LEU A 20 -3.53 0.48 5.57
CA LEU A 20 -3.28 -0.46 6.67
C LEU A 20 -4.40 -0.41 7.71
N GLY A 21 -4.81 0.79 8.13
CA GLY A 21 -5.89 0.96 9.08
C GLY A 21 -7.26 0.48 8.58
N LYS A 22 -7.49 0.45 7.26
CA LYS A 22 -8.69 -0.16 6.66
C LYS A 22 -8.59 -1.67 6.64
N VAL A 23 -7.46 -2.25 6.24
CA VAL A 23 -7.27 -3.71 6.24
C VAL A 23 -7.46 -4.25 7.64
N LEU A 24 -6.78 -3.69 8.64
CA LEU A 24 -6.88 -4.16 10.03
C LEU A 24 -8.32 -4.15 10.54
N ARG A 25 -9.11 -3.13 10.17
CA ARG A 25 -10.54 -3.08 10.48
C ARG A 25 -11.29 -4.18 9.73
N SER A 26 -11.10 -4.31 8.41
CA SER A 26 -11.78 -5.33 7.60
C SER A 26 -11.46 -6.76 8.03
N LEU A 27 -10.24 -7.04 8.52
CA LEU A 27 -9.87 -8.33 9.08
C LEU A 27 -10.62 -8.66 10.39
N GLN A 28 -11.14 -7.65 11.11
CA GLN A 28 -11.88 -7.82 12.36
C GLN A 28 -13.40 -7.96 12.19
N TYR A 29 -13.95 -7.72 11.00
CA TYR A 29 -15.39 -7.80 10.75
C TYR A 29 -15.78 -9.16 10.11
N ASP A 30 -16.78 -9.84 10.70
CA ASP A 30 -17.31 -11.14 10.25
C ASP A 30 -18.07 -11.10 8.91
N GLU A 31 -18.33 -9.93 8.33
CA GLU A 31 -18.97 -9.81 7.01
C GLU A 31 -17.99 -10.06 5.86
N LYS A 32 -17.74 -11.34 5.61
CA LYS A 32 -16.75 -11.85 4.65
C LYS A 32 -16.81 -11.22 3.25
N HIS A 33 -18.00 -11.00 2.68
CA HIS A 33 -18.13 -10.46 1.32
C HIS A 33 -17.68 -9.01 1.21
N THR A 34 -18.06 -8.17 2.18
CA THR A 34 -17.71 -6.74 2.23
C THR A 34 -16.22 -6.59 2.52
N SER A 35 -15.67 -7.42 3.42
CA SER A 35 -14.24 -7.44 3.75
C SER A 35 -13.36 -7.84 2.57
N ASN A 36 -13.77 -8.81 1.75
CA ASN A 36 -12.99 -9.25 0.59
C ASN A 36 -12.81 -8.15 -0.46
N GLN A 37 -13.90 -7.46 -0.81
CA GLN A 37 -13.85 -6.40 -1.81
C GLN A 37 -13.02 -5.20 -1.32
N VAL A 38 -13.09 -4.88 -0.03
CA VAL A 38 -12.25 -3.81 0.57
C VAL A 38 -10.77 -4.19 0.51
N ILE A 39 -10.41 -5.43 0.85
CA ILE A 39 -9.02 -5.89 0.82
C ILE A 39 -8.47 -5.87 -0.62
N GLN A 40 -9.22 -6.37 -1.60
CA GLN A 40 -8.81 -6.32 -3.02
C GLN A 40 -8.63 -4.88 -3.53
N ASN A 41 -9.52 -3.97 -3.14
CA ASN A 41 -9.38 -2.55 -3.50
C ASN A 41 -8.09 -1.95 -2.90
N ILE A 42 -7.74 -2.32 -1.67
CA ILE A 42 -6.51 -1.84 -1.02
C ILE A 42 -5.26 -2.39 -1.70
N ILE A 43 -5.25 -3.67 -2.09
CA ILE A 43 -4.15 -4.26 -2.87
C ILE A 43 -3.96 -3.51 -4.20
N ASN A 44 -5.05 -3.19 -4.90
CA ASN A 44 -5.01 -2.40 -6.12
C ASN A 44 -4.47 -0.97 -5.88
N ASP A 45 -4.90 -0.31 -4.81
CA ASP A 45 -4.37 0.99 -4.40
C ASP A 45 -2.85 0.95 -4.16
N ILE A 46 -2.35 -0.11 -3.50
CA ILE A 46 -0.92 -0.33 -3.26
C ILE A 46 -0.17 -0.53 -4.58
N ASN A 47 -0.69 -1.33 -5.50
CA ASN A 47 -0.07 -1.54 -6.81
C ASN A 47 0.05 -0.22 -7.61
N ILE A 48 -0.99 0.62 -7.58
CA ILE A 48 -0.94 1.96 -8.20
C ILE A 48 0.15 2.83 -7.55
N MET A 49 0.25 2.82 -6.22
CA MET A 49 1.29 3.57 -5.50
C MET A 49 2.69 3.10 -5.87
N MET A 50 2.92 1.79 -5.98
CA MET A 50 4.19 1.22 -6.40
C MET A 50 4.57 1.68 -7.82
N SER A 51 3.65 1.59 -8.79
CA SER A 51 3.91 2.05 -10.15
C SER A 51 4.20 3.56 -10.23
N LEU A 52 3.52 4.37 -9.43
CA LEU A 52 3.81 5.81 -9.36
C LEU A 52 5.20 6.07 -8.80
N ILE A 53 5.62 5.35 -7.76
CA ILE A 53 6.96 5.45 -7.20
C ILE A 53 8.01 5.06 -8.24
N GLU A 54 7.80 3.97 -8.99
CA GLU A 54 8.70 3.54 -10.07
C GLU A 54 8.89 4.63 -11.12
N VAL A 55 7.81 5.33 -11.51
CA VAL A 55 7.91 6.48 -12.42
C VAL A 55 8.74 7.59 -11.80
N TYR A 56 8.49 7.95 -10.53
CA TYR A 56 9.25 9.01 -9.84
C TYR A 56 10.74 8.66 -9.67
N MET A 57 11.09 7.39 -9.46
CA MET A 57 12.49 6.95 -9.40
C MET A 57 13.26 7.21 -10.70
N VAL A 58 12.58 7.18 -11.85
CA VAL A 58 13.19 7.43 -13.16
C VAL A 58 13.44 8.92 -13.38
N ILE A 59 12.58 9.80 -12.84
CA ILE A 59 12.64 11.24 -13.12
C ILE A 59 13.30 12.07 -12.00
N GLU A 60 13.40 11.56 -10.77
CA GLU A 60 13.89 12.29 -9.59
C GLU A 60 15.06 11.57 -8.91
N GLU A 61 16.28 11.77 -9.44
CA GLU A 61 17.51 11.15 -8.90
C GLU A 61 17.80 11.54 -7.45
N GLU A 62 17.50 12.77 -7.05
CA GLU A 62 17.79 13.29 -5.70
C GLU A 62 17.02 12.57 -4.58
N SER A 63 15.91 11.91 -4.91
CA SER A 63 15.02 11.25 -3.93
C SER A 63 14.93 9.74 -4.13
N ILE A 64 15.83 9.17 -4.93
CA ILE A 64 15.78 7.76 -5.29
C ILE A 64 15.93 6.83 -4.08
N LYS A 65 16.65 7.24 -3.04
CA LYS A 65 16.82 6.44 -1.81
C LYS A 65 15.52 6.38 -1.02
N GLU A 66 14.88 7.52 -0.81
CA GLU A 66 13.59 7.65 -0.11
C GLU A 66 12.49 6.92 -0.88
N LEU A 67 12.44 7.09 -2.20
CA LEU A 67 11.50 6.38 -3.07
C LEU A 67 11.71 4.86 -3.01
N LYS A 68 12.97 4.38 -2.98
CA LYS A 68 13.27 2.94 -2.84
C LYS A 68 12.82 2.40 -1.50
N HIS A 69 13.06 3.14 -0.43
CA HIS A 69 12.59 2.75 0.90
C HIS A 69 11.06 2.60 0.92
N LEU A 70 10.34 3.59 0.36
CA LEU A 70 8.88 3.58 0.31
C LEU A 70 8.33 2.45 -0.58
N HIS A 71 8.99 2.15 -1.70
CA HIS A 71 8.63 1.02 -2.56
C HIS A 71 8.78 -0.32 -1.84
N THR A 72 9.88 -0.53 -1.12
CA THR A 72 10.08 -1.73 -0.29
C THR A 72 9.00 -1.86 0.79
N GLN A 73 8.66 -0.77 1.49
CA GLN A 73 7.60 -0.78 2.50
C GLN A 73 6.23 -1.15 1.91
N LEU A 74 5.92 -0.70 0.69
CA LEU A 74 4.69 -1.07 -0.01
C LEU A 74 4.68 -2.55 -0.39
N ILE A 75 5.81 -3.12 -0.84
CA ILE A 75 5.94 -4.55 -1.14
C ILE A 75 5.66 -5.39 0.11
N GLU A 76 6.32 -5.06 1.22
CA GLU A 76 6.15 -5.76 2.51
C GLU A 76 4.70 -5.65 3.00
N THR A 77 4.12 -4.44 2.91
CA THR A 77 2.72 -4.20 3.27
C THR A 77 1.77 -5.02 2.42
N ARG A 78 1.96 -5.06 1.09
CA ARG A 78 1.12 -5.85 0.18
C ARG A 78 1.20 -7.33 0.54
N SER A 79 2.42 -7.86 0.71
CA SER A 79 2.66 -9.24 1.05
C SER A 79 1.98 -9.66 2.35
N TYR A 80 2.01 -8.79 3.36
CA TYR A 80 1.29 -9.02 4.62
C TYR A 80 -0.22 -9.10 4.41
N ILE A 81 -0.80 -8.13 3.68
CA ILE A 81 -2.24 -8.07 3.41
C ILE A 81 -2.69 -9.31 2.62
N GLU A 82 -1.94 -9.71 1.59
CA GLU A 82 -2.19 -10.92 0.79
C GLU A 82 -2.16 -12.17 1.67
N THR A 83 -1.17 -12.29 2.56
CA THR A 83 -1.06 -13.43 3.50
C THR A 83 -2.25 -13.53 4.45
N GLU A 84 -2.65 -12.41 5.06
CA GLU A 84 -3.81 -12.39 5.97
C GLU A 84 -5.12 -12.64 5.21
N TYR A 85 -5.23 -12.13 3.99
CA TYR A 85 -6.38 -12.38 3.13
C TYR A 85 -6.53 -13.87 2.79
N GLU A 86 -5.44 -14.53 2.40
CA GLU A 86 -5.43 -15.97 2.12
C GLU A 86 -5.82 -16.79 3.34
N ARG A 87 -5.33 -16.43 4.53
CA ARG A 87 -5.71 -17.09 5.81
C ARG A 87 -7.20 -17.01 6.06
N LEU A 88 -7.83 -15.87 5.80
CA LEU A 88 -9.28 -15.70 5.95
C LEU A 88 -10.08 -16.55 4.96
N GLN A 89 -9.58 -16.76 3.73
CA GLN A 89 -10.25 -17.61 2.75
C GLN A 89 -10.20 -19.10 3.13
N VAL A 90 -9.08 -19.56 3.70
CA VAL A 90 -8.88 -20.97 4.09
C VAL A 90 -9.58 -21.34 5.39
N SER A 91 -9.80 -20.37 6.29
CA SER A 91 -10.43 -20.58 7.60
C SER A 91 -11.98 -20.59 7.57
N SER A 92 -12.57 -20.51 6.37
CA SER A 92 -14.02 -20.48 6.14
C SER A 92 -14.52 -21.71 5.41
#